data_AF-A0A2D6GKE2-F1
#
_entry.id   AF-A0A2D6GKE2-F1
#
_cell.length_a   1.000
_cell.length_b   1.000
_cell.length_c   1.000
_cell.angle_alpha   90.00
_cell.angle_beta   90.00
_cell.angle_gamma   90.00
#
_symmetry.space_group_name_H-M   'P 1'
#
loop_
_entity.id
_entity.type
_entity.pdbx_description
1 polymer ?
#
loop_
_entity_poly.entity_id
_entity_poly.type
_entity_poly.pdbx_seq_one_letter_code
_entity_poly.pdbx_strand_id
1 'polypeptide(L)'
;MKKTTTEKYKLTHAEMELLWEMSRMTKIKEVEQVSTNAANFELILGELQHIDEVRLGALVCLREKLKFNSENPKLIITTSRQVAVGTLLKIKGNIPGKKKPQEIEATVQLNTPNFIFVKTSTSADSKMFDNFSSLAVSFRPLRQKMVYQFEADHQGAGANGLQRIEHADTVKIIEEL
;
A
#
# COMPACT_ATOMS: atom_id res chain seq x y z
N MET A 1 8.33 28.29 -2.47
CA MET A 1 8.27 26.88 -2.05
C MET A 1 6.89 26.42 -1.58
N LYS A 2 6.24 26.99 -0.55
CA LYS A 2 4.88 26.52 -0.13
C LYS A 2 3.82 26.58 -1.25
N LYS A 3 3.72 27.72 -1.95
CA LYS A 3 2.74 27.90 -3.05
C LYS A 3 3.00 26.97 -4.23
N THR A 4 4.26 26.81 -4.64
CA THR A 4 4.64 26.03 -5.82
C THR A 4 4.32 24.54 -5.70
N THR A 5 4.56 23.90 -4.55
CA THR A 5 4.24 22.48 -4.35
C THR A 5 2.73 22.25 -4.21
N THR A 6 2.05 23.13 -3.47
CA THR A 6 0.59 23.07 -3.27
C THR A 6 -0.15 23.19 -4.61
N GLU A 7 0.25 24.15 -5.45
CA GLU A 7 -0.36 24.37 -6.77
C GLU A 7 -0.03 23.23 -7.74
N LYS A 8 1.22 22.75 -7.75
CA LYS A 8 1.67 21.66 -8.63
C LYS A 8 0.89 20.36 -8.41
N TYR A 9 0.67 19.97 -7.15
CA TYR A 9 0.00 18.71 -6.80
C TYR A 9 -1.45 18.88 -6.36
N LYS A 10 -1.98 20.12 -6.36
CA LYS A 10 -3.34 20.47 -5.89
C LYS A 10 -3.58 19.93 -4.47
N LEU A 11 -2.68 20.25 -3.56
CA LEU A 11 -2.73 19.76 -2.19
C LEU A 11 -3.78 20.48 -1.36
N THR A 12 -4.49 19.74 -0.51
CA THR A 12 -5.32 20.33 0.54
C THR A 12 -4.45 20.85 1.69
N HIS A 13 -5.05 21.61 2.61
CA HIS A 13 -4.30 22.10 3.77
C HIS A 13 -3.76 20.94 4.63
N ALA A 14 -4.57 19.91 4.89
CA ALA A 14 -4.16 18.74 5.68
C ALA A 14 -3.01 17.95 5.03
N GLU A 15 -3.07 17.77 3.71
CA GLU A 15 -2.00 17.11 2.94
C GLU A 15 -0.69 17.91 2.99
N MET A 16 -0.77 19.24 2.86
CA MET A 16 0.41 20.10 2.92
C MET A 16 1.04 20.13 4.32
N GLU A 17 0.23 20.18 5.38
CA GLU A 17 0.72 20.11 6.76
C GLU A 17 1.41 18.77 7.05
N LEU A 18 0.84 17.66 6.58
CA LEU A 18 1.47 16.34 6.71
C LEU A 18 2.82 16.28 5.99
N LEU A 19 2.92 16.78 4.76
CA LEU A 19 4.21 16.85 4.05
C LEU A 19 5.23 17.74 4.76
N TRP A 20 4.79 18.83 5.40
CA TRP A 20 5.65 19.69 6.20
C TRP A 20 6.17 19.00 7.46
N GLU A 21 5.31 18.25 8.15
CA GLU A 21 5.69 17.44 9.30
C GLU A 21 6.75 16.42 8.89
N MET A 22 6.47 15.63 7.83
CA MET A 22 7.42 14.67 7.27
C MET A 22 8.76 15.33 6.89
N SER A 23 8.71 16.49 6.24
CA SER A 23 9.91 17.24 5.87
C SER A 23 10.73 17.73 7.07
N ARG A 24 10.12 17.98 8.23
CA ARG A 24 10.85 18.39 9.43
C ARG A 24 11.54 17.21 10.12
N MET A 25 11.09 15.99 9.85
CA MET A 25 11.70 14.76 10.38
C MET A 25 12.96 14.37 9.60
N THR A 26 13.10 14.81 8.34
CA THR A 26 14.36 14.67 7.61
C THR A 26 15.38 15.71 8.05
N LYS A 27 16.67 15.34 8.02
CA LYS A 27 17.79 16.29 8.24
C LYS A 27 17.78 17.45 7.23
N ILE A 28 17.01 17.31 6.16
CA ILE A 28 16.85 18.29 5.09
C ILE A 28 15.40 18.79 5.17
N LYS A 29 15.20 20.00 5.69
CA LYS A 29 13.89 20.62 5.96
C LYS A 29 13.19 21.11 4.68
N GLU A 30 13.18 20.29 3.64
CA GLU A 30 12.65 20.64 2.32
C GLU A 30 11.50 19.71 1.90
N VAL A 31 10.28 20.27 1.85
CA VAL A 31 9.06 19.57 1.37
C VAL A 31 9.25 19.01 -0.03
N GLU A 32 10.03 19.68 -0.87
CA GLU A 32 10.28 19.25 -2.24
C GLU A 32 10.94 17.87 -2.30
N GLN A 33 11.90 17.59 -1.41
CA GLN A 33 12.60 16.31 -1.36
C GLN A 33 11.69 15.16 -0.97
N VAL A 34 10.78 15.38 -0.01
CA VAL A 34 9.79 14.39 0.40
C VAL A 34 8.74 14.17 -0.71
N SER A 35 8.36 15.23 -1.42
CA SER A 35 7.33 15.16 -2.47
C SER A 35 7.82 14.62 -3.82
N THR A 36 9.14 14.48 -4.03
CA THR A 36 9.72 14.02 -5.31
C THR A 36 10.47 12.70 -5.21
N ASN A 37 10.79 12.25 -4.00
CA ASN A 37 11.48 11.00 -3.75
C ASN A 37 10.63 10.04 -2.90
N ALA A 38 10.11 9.00 -3.55
CA ALA A 38 9.27 8.00 -2.91
C ALA A 38 10.01 7.23 -1.79
N ALA A 39 11.32 6.96 -1.93
CA ALA A 39 12.07 6.26 -0.89
C ALA A 39 12.18 7.09 0.39
N ASN A 40 12.43 8.40 0.26
CA ASN A 40 12.41 9.31 1.40
C ASN A 40 11.01 9.37 2.02
N PHE A 41 9.97 9.43 1.20
CA PHE A 41 8.58 9.43 1.67
C PHE A 41 8.26 8.19 2.52
N GLU A 42 8.59 6.98 2.04
CA GLU A 42 8.36 5.74 2.80
C GLU A 42 9.18 5.67 4.09
N LEU A 43 10.45 6.09 4.05
CA LEU A 43 11.32 6.09 5.22
C LEU A 43 10.74 6.95 6.35
N ILE A 44 10.28 8.17 6.02
CA ILE A 44 9.71 9.08 7.01
C ILE A 44 8.34 8.59 7.50
N LEU A 45 7.56 7.95 6.61
CA LEU A 45 6.26 7.40 6.99
C LEU A 45 6.39 6.37 8.12
N GLY A 46 7.44 5.55 8.11
CA GLY A 46 7.72 4.61 9.20
C GLY A 46 8.02 5.27 10.55
N GLU A 47 8.46 6.53 10.55
CA GLU A 47 8.80 7.29 11.75
C GLU A 47 7.62 8.10 12.31
N LEU A 48 6.53 8.26 11.54
CA LEU A 48 5.36 9.03 11.97
C LEU A 48 4.65 8.29 13.11
N GLN A 49 4.72 8.86 14.32
CA GLN A 49 3.99 8.37 15.49
C GLN A 49 2.55 8.90 15.49
N HIS A 50 1.58 8.06 15.91
CA HIS A 50 0.18 8.44 16.16
C HIS A 50 -0.54 9.11 14.96
N ILE A 51 -0.79 8.36 13.88
CA ILE A 51 -1.58 8.85 12.75
C ILE A 51 -3.09 8.71 13.03
N ASP A 52 -3.77 9.85 13.23
CA ASP A 52 -5.23 9.92 13.36
C ASP A 52 -5.96 9.74 12.01
N GLU A 53 -7.29 9.56 12.04
CA GLU A 53 -8.11 9.29 10.85
C GLU A 53 -7.99 10.38 9.76
N VAL A 54 -7.86 11.65 10.14
CA VAL A 54 -7.72 12.76 9.19
C VAL A 54 -6.36 12.70 8.50
N ARG A 55 -5.29 12.45 9.26
CA ARG A 55 -3.93 12.28 8.75
C ARG A 55 -3.82 11.02 7.89
N LEU A 56 -4.51 9.93 8.25
CA LEU A 56 -4.58 8.71 7.44
C LEU A 56 -5.21 9.03 6.07
N GLY A 57 -6.32 9.76 6.04
CA GLY A 57 -6.95 10.20 4.79
C GLY A 57 -6.02 11.07 3.93
N ALA A 58 -5.36 12.05 4.54
CA ALA A 58 -4.39 12.91 3.86
C ALA A 58 -3.22 12.12 3.25
N LEU A 59 -2.72 11.10 3.97
CA LEU A 59 -1.63 10.24 3.51
C LEU A 59 -2.01 9.43 2.27
N VAL A 60 -3.22 8.85 2.25
CA VAL A 60 -3.73 8.12 1.09
C VAL A 60 -3.81 9.04 -0.13
N CYS A 61 -4.40 10.23 0.02
CA CYS A 61 -4.51 11.21 -1.06
C CYS A 61 -3.15 11.71 -1.54
N LEU A 62 -2.19 11.95 -0.64
CA LEU A 62 -0.83 12.35 -0.99
C LEU A 62 -0.14 11.31 -1.86
N ARG A 63 -0.24 10.03 -1.48
CA ARG A 63 0.40 8.93 -2.21
C ARG A 63 -0.09 8.87 -3.67
N GLU A 64 -1.38 9.06 -3.90
CA GLU A 64 -1.97 9.13 -5.23
C GLU A 64 -1.49 10.37 -6.01
N LYS A 65 -1.57 11.56 -5.40
CA LYS A 65 -1.19 12.83 -6.05
C LYS A 65 0.30 12.88 -6.41
N LEU A 66 1.16 12.32 -5.56
CA LEU A 66 2.61 12.23 -5.79
C LEU A 66 3.00 11.08 -6.72
N LYS A 67 2.05 10.19 -7.06
CA LYS A 67 2.29 8.96 -7.84
C LYS A 67 3.35 8.05 -7.20
N PHE A 68 3.30 7.94 -5.87
CA PHE A 68 4.12 7.03 -5.07
C PHE A 68 3.36 5.73 -4.80
N ASN A 69 2.73 5.22 -5.84
CA ASN A 69 2.04 3.94 -5.86
C ASN A 69 2.32 3.19 -7.17
N SER A 70 1.81 1.96 -7.24
CA SER A 70 2.07 1.03 -8.32
C SER A 70 1.51 1.44 -9.69
N GLU A 71 0.67 2.48 -9.79
CA GLU A 71 0.24 3.02 -11.10
C GLU A 71 1.36 3.76 -11.83
N ASN A 72 2.37 4.23 -11.10
CA ASN A 72 3.55 4.86 -11.69
C ASN A 72 4.47 3.77 -12.27
N PRO A 73 4.63 3.69 -13.61
CA PRO A 73 5.43 2.62 -14.23
C PRO A 73 6.94 2.73 -13.92
N LYS A 74 7.40 3.88 -13.41
CA LYS A 74 8.80 4.12 -13.05
C LYS A 74 9.10 3.88 -11.57
N LEU A 75 8.07 3.63 -10.76
CA LEU A 75 8.25 3.43 -9.33
C LEU A 75 8.66 1.99 -9.05
N ILE A 76 9.83 1.81 -8.41
CA ILE A 76 10.20 0.55 -7.79
C ILE A 76 9.45 0.45 -6.46
N ILE A 77 8.65 -0.62 -6.32
CA ILE A 77 7.85 -0.85 -5.13
C ILE A 77 8.73 -1.51 -4.06
N THR A 78 8.79 -0.88 -2.89
CA THR A 78 9.58 -1.32 -1.75
C THR A 78 8.71 -1.77 -0.57
N THR A 79 7.48 -1.25 -0.44
CA THR A 79 6.54 -1.58 0.64
C THR A 79 5.15 -1.93 0.08
N SER A 80 4.34 -2.70 0.82
CA SER A 80 2.98 -3.02 0.35
C SER A 80 2.02 -1.83 0.44
N ARG A 81 2.39 -0.75 1.14
CA ARG A 81 1.66 0.53 1.18
C ARG A 81 1.64 1.23 -0.18
N GLN A 82 2.54 0.86 -1.09
CA GLN A 82 2.60 1.41 -2.44
C GLN A 82 1.68 0.69 -3.44
N VAL A 83 0.94 -0.34 -3.04
CA VAL A 83 -0.01 -1.02 -3.93
C VAL A 83 -1.19 -0.10 -4.24
N ALA A 84 -1.49 0.14 -5.51
CA ALA A 84 -2.60 0.99 -5.90
C ALA A 84 -3.96 0.28 -5.80
N VAL A 85 -5.01 1.06 -5.53
CA VAL A 85 -6.40 0.61 -5.65
C VAL A 85 -6.66 0.07 -7.07
N GLY A 86 -7.47 -0.99 -7.17
CA GLY A 86 -7.75 -1.68 -8.43
C GLY A 86 -6.68 -2.69 -8.85
N THR A 87 -5.55 -2.79 -8.14
CA THR A 87 -4.53 -3.81 -8.42
C THR A 87 -5.11 -5.20 -8.11
N LEU A 88 -4.96 -6.13 -9.05
CA LEU A 88 -5.28 -7.55 -8.86
C LEU A 88 -4.14 -8.23 -8.09
N LEU A 89 -4.51 -8.89 -7.00
CA LEU A 89 -3.63 -9.68 -6.15
C LEU A 89 -3.90 -11.16 -6.36
N LYS A 90 -2.82 -11.94 -6.43
CA LYS A 90 -2.83 -13.39 -6.27
C LYS A 90 -2.34 -13.72 -4.87
N ILE A 91 -3.23 -14.28 -4.06
CA ILE A 91 -3.00 -14.53 -2.65
C ILE A 91 -2.89 -16.04 -2.47
N LYS A 92 -1.69 -16.49 -2.11
CA LYS A 92 -1.44 -17.88 -1.74
C LYS A 92 -1.44 -18.02 -0.22
N GLY A 93 -2.07 -19.06 0.28
CA GLY A 93 -2.07 -19.35 1.70
C GLY A 93 -2.14 -20.84 2.02
N ASN A 94 -1.63 -21.19 3.19
CA ASN A 94 -1.68 -22.55 3.73
C ASN A 94 -2.90 -22.72 4.62
N ILE A 95 -3.70 -23.75 4.35
CA ILE A 95 -4.82 -24.15 5.19
C ILE A 95 -4.39 -25.37 6.01
N PRO A 96 -4.54 -25.35 7.35
CA PRO A 96 -4.27 -26.51 8.18
C PRO A 96 -4.97 -27.78 7.65
N GLY A 97 -4.20 -28.86 7.52
CA GLY A 97 -4.69 -30.14 7.01
C GLY A 97 -4.66 -30.30 5.48
N LYS A 98 -4.40 -29.23 4.70
CA LYS A 98 -4.14 -29.35 3.26
C LYS A 98 -2.65 -29.47 2.95
N LYS A 99 -2.29 -30.45 2.12
CA LYS A 99 -0.88 -30.71 1.71
C LYS A 99 -0.32 -29.68 0.72
N LYS A 100 -1.18 -28.93 0.02
CA LYS A 100 -0.78 -27.94 -0.98
C LYS A 100 -1.32 -26.56 -0.62
N PRO A 101 -0.54 -25.49 -0.81
CA PRO A 101 -1.05 -24.12 -0.73
C PRO A 101 -2.25 -23.95 -1.66
N GLN A 102 -3.20 -23.11 -1.25
CA GLN A 102 -4.30 -22.70 -2.12
C GLN A 102 -4.04 -21.28 -2.60
N GLU A 103 -4.59 -20.93 -3.75
CA GLU A 103 -4.48 -19.61 -4.35
C GLU A 103 -5.88 -19.05 -4.59
N ILE A 104 -6.07 -17.77 -4.28
CA ILE A 104 -7.27 -17.01 -4.62
C ILE A 104 -6.85 -15.69 -5.29
N GLU A 105 -7.80 -15.09 -6.00
CA GLU A 105 -7.64 -13.75 -6.55
C GLU A 105 -8.49 -12.74 -5.78
N ALA A 106 -7.93 -11.56 -5.56
CA ALA A 106 -8.63 -10.45 -4.92
C ALA A 106 -8.19 -9.11 -5.50
N THR A 107 -9.11 -8.14 -5.53
CA THR A 107 -8.82 -6.78 -6.03
C THR A 107 -8.73 -5.80 -4.88
N VAL A 108 -7.66 -4.99 -4.84
CA VAL A 108 -7.51 -3.92 -3.85
C VAL A 108 -8.63 -2.91 -3.99
N GLN A 109 -9.40 -2.72 -2.92
CA GLN A 109 -10.47 -1.73 -2.84
C GLN A 109 -10.00 -0.47 -2.11
N LEU A 110 -9.26 -0.63 -1.03
CA LEU A 110 -8.67 0.47 -0.26
C LEU A 110 -7.26 0.07 0.17
N ASN A 111 -6.33 1.03 0.13
CA ASN A 111 -5.01 0.86 0.73
C ASN A 111 -4.85 1.93 1.81
N THR A 112 -5.22 1.58 3.03
CA THR A 112 -5.10 2.48 4.19
C THR A 112 -3.75 2.24 4.86
N PRO A 113 -3.27 3.13 5.72
CA PRO A 113 -1.94 2.93 6.34
C PRO A 113 -1.83 1.72 7.27
N ASN A 114 -2.97 1.20 7.76
CA ASN A 114 -3.01 0.04 8.67
C ASN A 114 -3.20 -1.27 7.90
N PHE A 115 -4.08 -1.28 6.90
CA PHE A 115 -4.45 -2.48 6.15
C PHE A 115 -4.71 -2.18 4.68
N ILE A 116 -4.42 -3.19 3.86
CA ILE A 116 -4.96 -3.30 2.51
C ILE A 116 -6.31 -4.01 2.63
N PHE A 117 -7.36 -3.36 2.15
CA PHE A 117 -8.69 -3.95 2.04
C PHE A 117 -8.88 -4.48 0.63
N VAL A 118 -9.23 -5.75 0.55
CA VAL A 118 -9.39 -6.46 -0.72
C VAL A 118 -10.78 -7.04 -0.83
N LYS A 119 -11.22 -7.25 -2.07
CA LYS A 119 -12.45 -7.96 -2.39
C LYS A 119 -12.09 -9.22 -3.17
N THR A 120 -12.44 -10.37 -2.63
CA THR A 120 -12.30 -11.65 -3.33
C THR A 120 -13.33 -11.81 -4.44
N SER A 121 -13.01 -12.64 -5.44
CA SER A 121 -13.89 -12.92 -6.58
C SER A 121 -15.18 -13.63 -6.18
N THR A 122 -15.12 -14.54 -5.19
CA THR A 122 -16.29 -15.30 -4.72
C THR A 122 -16.39 -15.33 -3.19
N SER A 123 -17.56 -15.71 -2.69
CA SER A 123 -17.79 -15.96 -1.25
C SER A 123 -17.03 -17.20 -0.75
N ALA A 124 -16.79 -18.18 -1.62
CA ALA A 124 -15.95 -19.33 -1.30
C ALA A 124 -14.50 -18.91 -1.07
N ASP A 125 -13.99 -18.00 -1.90
CA ASP A 125 -12.63 -17.43 -1.75
C ASP A 125 -12.50 -16.60 -0.48
N SER A 126 -13.54 -15.85 -0.09
CA SER A 126 -13.56 -15.13 1.19
C SER A 126 -13.42 -16.10 2.37
N LYS A 127 -14.20 -17.18 2.39
CA LYS A 127 -14.09 -18.19 3.44
C LYS A 127 -12.73 -18.88 3.42
N MET A 128 -12.16 -19.07 2.24
CA MET A 128 -10.83 -19.66 2.09
C MET A 128 -9.75 -18.74 2.67
N PHE A 129 -9.84 -17.44 2.37
CA PHE A 129 -8.95 -16.40 2.88
C PHE A 129 -8.92 -16.40 4.41
N ASP A 130 -10.09 -16.47 5.05
CA ASP A 130 -10.20 -16.48 6.51
C ASP A 130 -9.56 -17.70 7.19
N ASN A 131 -9.27 -18.76 6.43
CA ASN A 131 -8.64 -20.00 6.92
C ASN A 131 -7.14 -20.08 6.60
N PHE A 132 -6.54 -19.06 5.99
CA PHE A 132 -5.12 -19.05 5.70
C PHE A 132 -4.30 -18.74 6.93
N SER A 133 -3.35 -19.61 7.27
CA SER A 133 -2.42 -19.38 8.39
C SER A 133 -1.39 -18.27 8.14
N SER A 134 -1.06 -18.03 6.88
CA SER A 134 -0.19 -16.93 6.43
C SER A 134 -0.46 -16.67 4.95
N LEU A 135 -0.12 -15.47 4.46
CA LEU A 135 -0.36 -15.05 3.08
C LEU A 135 0.96 -14.74 2.36
N ALA A 136 1.17 -15.37 1.20
CA ALA A 136 2.10 -14.88 0.19
C ALA A 136 1.29 -14.13 -0.87
N VAL A 137 1.40 -12.82 -0.88
CA VAL A 137 0.64 -11.93 -1.77
C VAL A 137 1.53 -11.51 -2.92
N SER A 138 1.12 -11.82 -4.15
CA SER A 138 1.82 -11.43 -5.37
C SER A 138 0.95 -10.58 -6.28
N PHE A 139 1.57 -9.62 -6.97
CA PHE A 139 0.86 -8.73 -7.87
C PHE A 139 1.77 -8.19 -8.96
N ARG A 140 1.16 -7.88 -10.10
CA ARG A 140 1.81 -7.19 -11.21
C ARG A 140 1.07 -5.88 -11.45
N PRO A 141 1.71 -4.72 -11.23
CA PRO A 141 1.10 -3.45 -11.59
C PRO A 141 0.85 -3.39 -13.09
N LEU A 142 -0.31 -2.87 -13.52
CA LEU A 142 -0.79 -2.93 -14.91
C LEU A 142 0.24 -2.43 -15.95
N ARG A 143 1.05 -1.43 -15.58
CA ARG A 143 2.00 -0.76 -16.48
C ARG A 143 3.46 -1.11 -16.19
N GLN A 144 3.69 -2.12 -15.36
CA GLN A 144 5.03 -2.60 -15.01
C GLN A 144 5.25 -4.03 -15.52
N LYS A 145 6.52 -4.34 -15.76
CA LYS A 145 7.00 -5.67 -16.16
C LYS A 145 7.40 -6.54 -14.97
N MET A 146 7.49 -5.95 -13.78
CA MET A 146 7.89 -6.63 -12.57
C MET A 146 6.68 -7.26 -11.87
N VAL A 147 6.84 -8.48 -11.39
CA VAL A 147 5.92 -9.13 -10.44
C VAL A 147 6.53 -9.01 -9.06
N TYR A 148 5.75 -8.45 -8.14
CA TYR A 148 6.13 -8.21 -6.77
C TYR A 148 5.47 -9.22 -5.84
N GLN A 149 6.13 -9.56 -4.75
CA GLN A 149 5.58 -10.39 -3.68
C GLN A 149 5.94 -9.84 -2.31
N PHE A 150 5.02 -9.98 -1.36
CA PHE A 150 5.29 -9.82 0.06
C PHE A 150 4.57 -10.90 0.86
N GLU A 151 5.08 -11.17 2.05
CA GLU A 151 4.41 -12.03 3.03
C GLU A 151 3.61 -11.13 3.99
N ALA A 152 2.42 -11.56 4.38
CA ALA A 152 1.54 -10.83 5.28
C ALA A 152 0.61 -11.77 6.04
N ASP A 153 0.00 -11.24 7.08
CA ASP A 153 -1.06 -11.92 7.82
C ASP A 153 -2.44 -11.40 7.39
N HIS A 154 -3.43 -12.30 7.44
CA HIS A 154 -4.82 -11.92 7.31
C HIS A 154 -5.35 -11.43 8.65
N GLN A 155 -6.21 -10.40 8.62
CA GLN A 155 -6.77 -9.80 9.84
C GLN A 155 -8.32 -9.92 9.87
N GLY A 156 -8.85 -10.89 9.13
CA GLY A 156 -10.28 -11.10 8.94
C GLY A 156 -10.97 -9.95 8.20
N ALA A 157 -12.31 -9.99 8.16
CA ALA A 157 -13.11 -8.96 7.50
C ALA A 157 -13.21 -7.67 8.34
N GLY A 158 -13.14 -6.51 7.68
CA GLY A 158 -13.47 -5.22 8.27
C GLY A 158 -14.97 -5.00 8.40
N ALA A 159 -15.37 -3.92 9.09
CA ALA A 159 -16.78 -3.52 9.22
C ALA A 159 -17.47 -3.24 7.86
N ASN A 160 -16.68 -2.98 6.82
CA ASN A 160 -17.12 -2.80 5.43
C ASN A 160 -17.29 -4.14 4.67
N GLY A 161 -17.09 -5.29 5.32
CA GLY A 161 -17.19 -6.61 4.70
C GLY A 161 -16.04 -6.99 3.77
N LEU A 162 -14.98 -6.17 3.70
CA LEU A 162 -13.78 -6.44 2.91
C LEU A 162 -12.73 -7.18 3.74
N GLN A 163 -12.01 -8.10 3.11
CA GLN A 163 -10.91 -8.81 3.76
C GLN A 163 -9.73 -7.87 3.98
N ARG A 164 -9.06 -7.99 5.13
CA ARG A 164 -7.92 -7.15 5.51
C ARG A 164 -6.63 -7.93 5.47
N ILE A 165 -5.62 -7.34 4.83
CA ILE A 165 -4.25 -7.83 4.77
C ILE A 165 -3.37 -6.79 5.48
N GLU A 166 -2.50 -7.27 6.36
CA GLU A 166 -1.52 -6.42 7.04
C GLU A 166 -0.45 -5.91 6.07
N HIS A 167 0.13 -4.75 6.39
CA HIS A 167 1.24 -4.22 5.62
C HIS A 167 2.53 -4.99 5.84
N ALA A 168 3.32 -5.08 4.77
CA ALA A 168 4.70 -5.51 4.81
C ALA A 168 5.58 -4.30 4.49
N ASP A 169 6.57 -4.08 5.35
CA ASP A 169 7.57 -3.02 5.15
C ASP A 169 8.54 -3.35 4.01
N THR A 170 8.55 -4.61 3.57
CA THR A 170 9.40 -5.09 2.47
C THR A 170 8.58 -5.83 1.42
N VAL A 171 8.85 -5.51 0.16
CA VAL A 171 8.35 -6.21 -1.02
C VAL A 171 9.55 -6.66 -1.86
N LYS A 172 9.51 -7.88 -2.37
CA LYS A 172 10.54 -8.43 -3.28
C LYS A 172 10.01 -8.52 -4.71
N ILE A 173 10.90 -8.39 -5.68
CA ILE A 173 10.62 -8.73 -7.09
C ILE A 173 10.86 -10.24 -7.25
N ILE A 174 9.88 -10.95 -7.80
CA ILE A 174 9.96 -12.41 -8.00
C ILE A 174 10.07 -12.81 -9.48
N GLU A 175 9.72 -11.91 -10.40
CA GLU A 175 9.73 -12.16 -11.84
C GLU A 175 9.81 -10.84 -12.61
N GLU A 176 10.45 -10.86 -13.78
CA GLU A 176 10.49 -9.78 -14.78
C GLU A 176 10.00 -10.33 -16.13
N LEU A 177 9.08 -9.61 -16.78
CA LEU A 177 8.36 -10.02 -17.99
C LEU A 177 8.71 -9.22 -19.25
#